data_AF-A0A1C6Z349-F1
#
_entry.id   AF-A0A1C6Z349-F1
#
_cell.length_a   1.000
_cell.length_b   1.000
_cell.length_c   1.000
_cell.angle_alpha   90.00
_cell.angle_beta   90.00
_cell.angle_gamma   90.00
#
_symmetry.space_group_name_H-M   'P 1'
#
loop_
_entity.id
_entity.type
_entity.pdbx_description
1 polymer ?
#
loop_
_entity_poly.entity_id
_entity_poly.type
_entity_poly.pdbx_seq_one_letter_code
_entity_poly.pdbx_strand_id
1 'polypeptide(L)' 'MTTKYQHTKGVIADNAIQALLHDPLFKQRVEKNNKGKGSYSRKAKHGKKGSWEAVGKLH' A
#
# COMPACT_ATOMS: atom_id res chain seq x y z
N MET A 1 22.36 3.82 16.79
CA MET A 1 21.21 3.72 17.74
C MET A 1 20.15 2.84 17.10
N THR A 2 19.74 1.76 17.75
CA THR A 2 18.66 0.89 17.25
C THR A 2 17.33 1.35 17.85
N THR A 3 16.38 1.73 17.00
CA THR A 3 15.02 2.09 17.42
C THR A 3 14.24 0.81 17.74
N LYS A 4 13.66 0.70 18.94
CA LYS A 4 12.83 -0.44 19.32
C LYS A 4 11.39 -0.24 18.85
N TYR A 5 10.76 -1.32 18.39
CA TYR A 5 9.35 -1.32 18.00
C TYR A 5 8.45 -1.36 19.25
N GLN A 6 7.39 -0.54 19.27
CA GLN A 6 6.38 -0.52 20.32
C GLN A 6 5.15 -1.34 19.88
N HIS A 7 4.96 -2.52 20.48
CA HIS A 7 3.84 -3.43 20.19
C HIS A 7 2.58 -3.09 20.99
N THR A 8 1.42 -3.58 20.55
CA THR A 8 0.11 -3.26 21.15
C THR A 8 -0.38 -4.32 22.15
N LYS A 9 0.39 -5.38 22.42
CA LYS A 9 -0.01 -6.49 23.30
C LYS A 9 0.06 -6.22 24.81
N GLY A 10 0.42 -5.01 25.23
CA GLY A 10 0.65 -4.70 26.64
C GLY A 10 1.86 -5.45 27.20
N VAL A 11 1.83 -5.84 28.47
CA VAL A 11 2.89 -6.66 29.07
C VAL A 11 2.74 -8.11 28.60
N ILE A 12 3.78 -8.62 27.92
CA ILE A 12 3.82 -10.02 27.49
C ILE A 12 4.36 -10.85 28.66
N ALA A 13 3.58 -11.81 29.16
CA ALA A 13 3.97 -12.67 30.26
C ALA A 13 4.72 -13.94 29.81
N ASP A 14 4.19 -14.64 28.80
CA ASP A 14 4.68 -15.97 28.42
C ASP A 14 5.56 -15.95 27.16
N ASN A 15 4.94 -15.88 25.97
CA ASN A 15 5.63 -16.02 24.69
C ASN A 15 5.64 -14.72 23.87
N ALA A 16 6.82 -14.11 23.76
CA ALA A 16 7.02 -12.88 23.00
C ALA A 16 6.84 -13.04 21.49
N ILE A 17 7.29 -14.15 20.90
CA ILE A 17 7.19 -14.37 19.45
C ILE A 17 5.72 -14.56 19.06
N GLN A 18 4.98 -15.38 19.81
CA GLN A 18 3.56 -15.61 19.55
C GLN A 18 2.74 -14.34 19.76
N ALA A 19 3.04 -13.55 20.78
CA ALA A 19 2.39 -12.26 21.01
C ALA A 19 2.62 -11.31 19.82
N LEU A 20 3.85 -11.20 19.35
CA LEU A 20 4.18 -10.37 18.18
C LEU A 20 3.57 -10.91 16.89
N LEU A 21 3.52 -12.22 16.68
CA LEU A 21 2.88 -12.81 15.49
C LEU A 21 1.43 -12.37 15.33
N HIS A 22 0.70 -12.19 16.43
CA HIS A 22 -0.67 -11.70 16.44
C HIS A 22 -0.79 -10.17 16.57
N ASP A 23 0.31 -9.44 16.55
CA ASP A 23 0.36 -7.98 16.56
C ASP A 23 0.22 -7.42 15.13
N PRO A 24 -0.31 -6.19 14.93
CA PRO A 24 -0.41 -5.57 13.61
C PRO A 24 0.89 -5.52 12.81
N LEU A 25 2.04 -5.58 13.49
CA LEU A 25 3.35 -5.69 12.84
C LEU A 25 3.41 -6.83 11.82
N PHE A 26 2.86 -8.00 12.16
CA PHE A 26 2.90 -9.21 11.34
C PHE A 26 1.54 -9.57 10.72
N LYS A 27 0.77 -8.54 10.33
CA LYS A 27 -0.49 -8.76 9.61
C LYS A 27 -0.26 -9.29 8.19
N GLN A 28 -1.19 -10.11 7.72
CA GLN A 28 -1.25 -10.49 6.31
C GLN A 28 -1.34 -9.24 5.43
N ARG A 29 -0.42 -9.13 4.48
CA ARG A 29 -0.44 -8.07 3.46
C ARG A 29 -1.04 -8.63 2.19
N VAL A 30 -1.91 -7.84 1.57
CA VAL A 30 -2.49 -8.14 0.26
C VAL A 30 -1.95 -7.11 -0.71
N GLU A 31 -1.27 -7.57 -1.74
CA GLU A 31 -0.78 -6.70 -2.81
C GLU A 31 -1.93 -6.37 -3.77
N LYS A 32 -1.97 -5.12 -4.24
CA LYS A 32 -2.92 -4.73 -5.27
C LYS A 32 -2.45 -5.31 -6.61
N ASN A 33 -3.29 -6.14 -7.23
CA ASN A 33 -3.02 -6.67 -8.54
C ASN A 33 -3.09 -5.59 -9.64
N ASN A 34 -2.25 -5.72 -10.66
CA ASN A 34 -2.24 -4.80 -11.79
C ASN A 34 -3.32 -5.10 -12.85
N LYS A 35 -3.90 -6.32 -12.83
CA LYS A 35 -4.96 -6.75 -13.76
C LYS A 35 -5.94 -7.69 -13.06
N GLY A 36 -7.20 -7.71 -13.52
CA GLY A 36 -8.26 -8.57 -12.99
C GLY A 36 -9.09 -7.89 -11.89
N LYS A 37 -9.69 -8.69 -10.98
CA LYS A 37 -10.57 -8.20 -9.91
C LYS A 37 -9.83 -7.25 -8.97
N GLY A 38 -10.36 -6.05 -8.77
CA GLY A 38 -9.76 -5.05 -7.87
C GLY A 38 -8.58 -4.26 -8.47
N SER A 39 -8.21 -4.51 -9.73
CA SER A 39 -7.06 -3.84 -10.36
C SER A 39 -7.34 -2.41 -10.85
N TYR A 40 -8.61 -2.02 -11.02
CA TYR A 40 -8.96 -0.69 -11.51
C TYR A 40 -8.40 0.41 -10.58
N SER A 41 -7.82 1.45 -11.20
CA SER A 41 -7.35 2.65 -10.53
C SER A 41 -7.87 3.88 -11.26
N ARG A 42 -8.52 4.80 -10.54
CA ARG A 42 -9.08 6.02 -11.13
C ARG A 42 -8.01 6.91 -11.77
N LYS A 43 -6.81 6.95 -11.18
CA LYS A 43 -5.66 7.69 -11.69
C LYS A 43 -4.48 6.74 -11.80
N ALA A 44 -3.81 6.76 -12.95
CA ALA A 44 -2.54 6.06 -13.13
C ALA A 44 -1.41 6.82 -12.42
N LYS A 45 -0.31 6.12 -12.09
CA LYS A 45 0.89 6.71 -11.45
C LYS A 45 1.41 7.92 -12.23
N HIS A 46 1.45 7.79 -13.56
CA HIS A 46 1.71 8.88 -14.47
C HIS A 46 0.39 9.19 -15.18
N GLY A 47 -0.27 10.28 -14.77
CA GLY A 47 -1.48 10.74 -15.43
C GLY A 47 -1.20 11.05 -16.91
N LYS A 48 -2.22 10.91 -17.77
CA LYS A 48 -2.12 11.45 -19.12
C LYS A 48 -1.93 12.96 -18.98
N LYS A 49 -0.72 13.47 -19.25
CA LYS A 49 -0.55 14.87 -19.63
C LYS A 49 -1.49 15.05 -20.81
N GLY A 50 -2.54 15.84 -20.66
CA GLY A 50 -3.40 16.16 -21.78
C GLY A 50 -2.51 16.79 -22.83
N SER A 51 -2.29 16.10 -23.96
CA SER A 51 -1.88 16.76 -25.20
C SER A 51 -3.10 17.52 -25.69
N TRP A 52 -3.46 18.58 -24.99
CA TRP A 52 -4.27 19.64 -25.56
C TRP A 52 -3.40 20.33 -26.60
N GLU A 53 -3.99 20.70 -27.73
CA GLU A 53 -3.36 21.43 -28.85
C GLU A 53 -2.69 20.56 -29.94
N ALA A 54 -3.53 19.93 -30.76
CA ALA A 54 -3.37 19.97 -32.23
C ALA A 54 -4.72 19.69 -32.94
N VAL A 55 -5.81 20.29 -32.45
CA VAL A 55 -7.02 20.48 -33.29
C VAL A 55 -6.96 21.91 -33.82
N GLY A 56 -5.95 22.17 -34.64
CA GLY A 56 -5.91 23.32 -35.53
C GLY A 56 -6.40 22.84 -36.88
N LYS A 57 -7.70 22.99 -37.13
CA LYS A 57 -8.23 23.04 -38.50
C LYS A 57 -7.43 24.09 -39.28
N LEU A 58 -6.71 23.66 -40.31
CA LEU A 58 -6.41 24.52 -41.45
C LEU A 58 -7.02 23.82 -42.68
N HIS A 59 -7.65 24.65 -43.51
CA HIS A 59 -8.57 24.35 -44.59
C HIS A 59 -8.19 23.19 -45.52
#